data_AF-A0A6J6U7A8-F1
#
_entry.id   AF-A0A6J6U7A8-F1
#
_cell.length_a   1.000
_cell.length_b   1.000
_cell.length_c   1.000
_cell.angle_alpha   90.00
_cell.angle_beta   90.00
_cell.angle_gamma   90.00
#
_symmetry.space_group_name_H-M   'P 1'
#
loop_
_entity.id
_entity.type
_entity.pdbx_description
1 polymer ?
#
loop_
_entity_poly.entity_id
_entity_poly.type
_entity_poly.pdbx_seq_one_letter_code
_entity_poly.pdbx_strand_id
1 'polypeptide(L)' 'MTNYRWGGYLLVAMGLLNLRYQTGEPGVLTRSLIILSPGVLVLIMTVIPATVKILNTKGAKMISIIVGVATIIYSGIN' A
#
# COMPACT_ATOMS: atom_id res chain seq x y z
N MET A 1 9.29 9.98 -7.83
CA MET A 1 8.74 8.67 -8.22
C MET A 1 9.32 7.52 -7.42
N THR A 2 10.64 7.50 -7.19
CA THR A 2 11.31 6.47 -6.37
C THR A 2 10.58 6.18 -5.07
N ASN A 3 10.35 7.17 -4.21
CA ASN A 3 9.71 6.98 -2.89
C ASN A 3 8.32 6.32 -2.96
N TYR A 4 7.53 6.65 -3.99
CA TYR A 4 6.23 5.99 -4.22
C TYR A 4 6.39 4.51 -4.51
N ARG A 5 7.36 4.15 -5.34
CA ARG A 5 7.63 2.73 -5.66
C ARG A 5 8.11 1.97 -4.43
N TRP A 6 9.04 2.53 -3.65
CA TRP A 6 9.49 1.92 -2.39
C TRP A 6 8.35 1.73 -1.39
N GLY A 7 7.50 2.74 -1.19
CA GLY A 7 6.32 2.62 -0.34
C GLY A 7 5.32 1.58 -0.88
N GLY A 8 5.12 1.54 -2.19
CA GLY A 8 4.28 0.54 -2.85
C GLY A 8 4.79 -0.89 -2.63
N TYR A 9 6.09 -1.12 -2.83
CA TYR A 9 6.72 -2.43 -2.58
C TYR A 9 6.60 -2.85 -1.12
N LEU A 10 6.79 -1.91 -0.17
CA LEU A 10 6.62 -2.17 1.25
C LEU A 10 5.21 -2.70 1.55
N LEU A 11 4.16 -1.99 1.11
CA LEU A 11 2.77 -2.38 1.40
C LEU A 11 2.37 -3.69 0.71
N VAL A 12 2.83 -3.92 -0.52
CA VAL A 12 2.62 -5.21 -1.20
C VAL A 12 3.29 -6.34 -0.43
N ALA A 13 4.55 -6.16 -0.03
CA ALA A 13 5.27 -7.16 0.75
C ALA A 13 4.55 -7.43 2.09
N MET A 14 4.17 -6.38 2.82
CA MET A 14 3.44 -6.53 4.09
C MET A 14 2.13 -7.31 3.92
N GLY A 15 1.32 -7.00 2.89
CA GLY A 15 0.08 -7.72 2.66
C GLY A 15 0.28 -9.19 2.30
N LEU A 16 1.30 -9.52 1.50
CA LEU A 16 1.65 -10.91 1.17
C LEU A 16 2.22 -11.67 2.38
N LEU A 17 3.07 -11.03 3.18
CA LEU A 17 3.59 -11.59 4.41
C LEU A 17 2.45 -11.85 5.41
N ASN A 18 1.53 -10.89 5.55
CA ASN A 18 0.35 -11.05 6.39
C ASN A 18 -0.47 -12.28 5.99
N LEU A 19 -0.76 -12.41 4.68
CA LEU A 19 -1.49 -13.55 4.14
C LEU A 19 -0.80 -14.87 4.47
N ARG A 20 0.52 -14.93 4.30
CA ARG A 20 1.32 -16.14 4.51
C ARG A 20 1.43 -16.54 5.98
N TYR A 21 1.66 -15.57 6.87
CA TYR A 21 1.94 -15.85 8.28
C TYR A 21 0.69 -15.96 9.15
N GLN A 22 -0.40 -15.28 8.79
CA GLN A 22 -1.69 -15.38 9.47
C GLN A 22 -2.64 -16.39 8.78
N THR A 23 -2.14 -17.28 7.91
CA THR A 23 -2.98 -18.29 7.25
C THR A 23 -3.67 -19.17 8.30
N GLY A 24 -5.00 -19.27 8.22
CA GLY A 24 -5.83 -19.99 9.20
C GLY A 24 -6.62 -19.06 10.14
N GLU A 25 -6.20 -17.80 10.26
CA GLU A 25 -6.96 -16.80 11.01
C GLU A 25 -8.22 -16.35 10.24
N PRO A 26 -9.38 -16.23 10.92
CA PRO A 26 -10.60 -15.73 10.31
C PRO A 26 -10.40 -14.32 9.72
N GLY A 27 -10.72 -14.16 8.43
CA GLY A 27 -10.64 -12.86 7.76
C GLY A 27 -9.24 -12.42 7.34
N VAL A 28 -8.21 -13.28 7.44
CA VAL A 28 -6.84 -12.97 7.02
C VAL A 28 -6.75 -12.48 5.57
N LEU A 29 -7.53 -13.09 4.66
CA LEU A 29 -7.55 -12.68 3.25
C LEU A 29 -7.96 -11.22 3.11
N THR A 30 -9.03 -10.82 3.79
CA THR A 30 -9.54 -9.44 3.77
C THR A 30 -8.51 -8.45 4.34
N ARG A 31 -7.94 -8.75 5.51
CA ARG A 31 -6.89 -7.91 6.14
C ARG A 31 -5.69 -7.74 5.22
N SER A 32 -5.24 -8.83 4.62
CA SER A 32 -4.10 -8.86 3.70
C SER A 32 -4.36 -8.03 2.45
N LEU A 33 -5.57 -8.09 1.89
CA LEU A 33 -5.97 -7.27 0.74
C LEU A 33 -6.10 -5.77 1.09
N ILE A 34 -6.56 -5.43 2.29
CA ILE A 34 -6.58 -4.05 2.79
C ILE A 34 -5.15 -3.49 2.84
N ILE A 35 -4.17 -4.30 3.26
CA ILE A 35 -2.76 -3.89 3.33
C ILE A 35 -2.13 -3.80 1.93
N LEU A 36 -2.39 -4.79 1.08
CA LEU A 36 -1.78 -4.93 -0.23
C LEU A 36 -2.30 -3.91 -1.25
N SER A 37 -3.61 -3.61 -1.22
CA SER A 37 -4.27 -2.83 -2.27
C SER A 37 -3.75 -1.40 -2.44
N PRO A 38 -3.46 -0.60 -1.40
CA PRO A 38 -2.87 0.72 -1.57
C PRO A 38 -1.46 0.64 -2.19
N GLY A 39 -0.70 -0.41 -1.87
CA GLY A 39 0.62 -0.67 -2.44
C GLY A 39 0.55 -0.93 -3.94
N VAL A 40 -0.31 -1.86 -4.36
CA VAL A 40 -0.54 -2.16 -5.79
C VAL A 40 -1.03 -0.92 -6.53
N LEU A 41 -1.98 -0.18 -5.96
CA LEU A 41 -2.54 1.02 -6.57
C LEU A 41 -1.45 2.06 -6.85
N VAL A 42 -0.62 2.38 -5.85
CA VAL A 42 0.48 3.33 -6.01
C VAL A 42 1.49 2.86 -7.06
N LEU A 43 1.82 1.56 -7.10
CA LEU A 43 2.75 1.01 -8.09
C LEU A 43 2.20 1.18 -9.52
N ILE A 44 0.94 0.82 -9.76
CA ILE A 44 0.27 1.02 -11.06
C ILE A 44 0.30 2.50 -11.44
N MET A 45 -0.03 3.39 -10.49
CA MET A 45 -0.02 4.84 -10.72
C MET A 45 1.37 5.40 -11.05
N THR A 46 2.47 4.72 -10.71
CA THR A 46 3.83 5.15 -11.06
C THR A 46 4.26 4.81 -12.49
N VAL A 47 3.45 4.05 -13.23
CA VAL A 47 3.73 3.63 -14.61
C VAL A 47 2.88 4.39 -15.62
N ILE A 48 1.63 4.74 -15.26
CA ILE A 48 0.72 5.46 -16.15
C ILE A 48 1.07 6.97 -16.19
N PRO A 49 1.39 7.57 -17.35
CA PRO A 49 1.85 8.96 -17.43
C PRO A 49 0.86 9.99 -16.85
N ALA A 50 -0.45 9.75 -17.00
CA ALA A 50 -1.48 10.63 -16.47
C ALA A 50 -1.49 10.66 -14.93
N THR A 51 -1.35 9.50 -14.28
CA THR A 51 -1.35 9.39 -12.82
C THR A 51 -0.02 9.83 -12.20
N VAL A 52 1.09 9.71 -12.94
CA VAL A 52 2.39 10.27 -12.53
C VAL A 52 2.30 11.77 -12.30
N LYS A 53 1.58 12.52 -13.15
CA LYS A 53 1.35 13.96 -12.96
C LYS A 53 0.60 14.23 -11.64
N ILE A 54 -0.42 13.42 -11.33
CA ILE A 54 -1.21 13.52 -10.10
C ILE A 54 -0.32 13.26 -8.87
N LEU A 55 0.45 12.18 -8.87
CA LEU A 55 1.38 11.81 -7.79
C LEU A 55 2.46 12.88 -7.53
N ASN A 56 2.78 13.74 -8.49
CA ASN A 56 3.75 14.81 -8.28
C ASN A 56 3.19 16.01 -7.49
N THR A 57 1.86 16.12 -7.35
CA THR A 57 1.23 17.19 -6.59
C THR A 57 1.51 17.08 -5.08
N LYS A 58 1.51 18.21 -4.37
CA LYS A 58 1.69 18.22 -2.90
C LYS A 58 0.56 17.45 -2.19
N GLY A 59 -0.68 17.59 -2.68
CA GLY A 59 -1.85 16.90 -2.12
C GLY A 59 -1.71 15.38 -2.21
N ALA A 60 -1.35 14.85 -3.39
CA ALA A 60 -1.15 13.41 -3.56
C ALA A 60 -0.02 12.87 -2.68
N LYS A 61 1.09 13.62 -2.51
CA LYS A 61 2.17 13.25 -1.58
C LYS A 61 1.67 13.10 -0.15
N MET A 62 0.94 14.10 0.34
CA MET A 62 0.42 14.08 1.71
C MET A 62 -0.59 12.94 1.91
N ILE A 63 -1.53 12.78 0.99
CA ILE A 63 -2.53 11.70 1.04
C ILE A 63 -1.85 10.33 1.05
N SER A 64 -0.87 10.10 0.17
CA SER A 64 -0.16 8.81 0.11
C SER A 64 0.63 8.51 1.38
N ILE A 65 1.22 9.52 2.03
CA ILE A 65 1.89 9.33 3.32
C ILE A 65 0.87 8.95 4.40
N ILE A 66 -0.25 9.68 4.49
CA ILE A 66 -1.30 9.41 5.49
C ILE A 66 -1.86 8.00 5.30
N VAL A 67 -2.22 7.64 4.07
CA VAL A 67 -2.73 6.30 3.74
C VAL A 67 -1.67 5.24 4.05
N GLY A 68 -0.42 5.44 3.63
CA GLY A 68 0.66 4.49 3.88
C GLY A 68 0.90 4.23 5.36
N VAL A 69 0.97 5.29 6.18
CA VAL A 69 1.12 5.18 7.63
C VAL A 69 -0.09 4.50 8.27
N ALA A 70 -1.30 4.88 7.88
CA ALA A 70 -2.53 4.26 8.39
C ALA A 70 -2.58 2.76 8.07
N THR A 71 -2.19 2.36 6.87
CA THR A 71 -2.12 0.94 6.46
C THR A 71 -1.08 0.16 7.26
N ILE A 72 0.10 0.75 7.52
CA ILE A 72 1.14 0.11 8.35
C ILE A 72 0.64 -0.08 9.78
N ILE A 73 0.01 0.94 10.38
CA ILE A 73 -0.57 0.85 11.72
C ILE A 73 -1.66 -0.23 11.76
N TYR A 74 -2.56 -0.25 10.76
CA TYR A 74 -3.59 -1.27 10.65
C TYR A 74 -3.02 -2.69 10.64
N SER A 75 -1.95 -2.91 9.86
CA SER A 75 -1.24 -4.20 9.79
C SER A 75 -0.57 -4.61 11.09
N GLY A 76 -0.19 -3.66 11.95
CA GLY A 76 0.42 -3.98 13.24
C GLY A 76 -0.59 -4.36 14.33
N ILE A 77 -1.87 -4.00 14.15
CA ILE A 77 -2.94 -4.20 15.12
C ILE A 77 -3.80 -5.43 14.78
N ASN A 78 -3.84 -5.83 13.50
CA ASN A 78 -4.74 -6.88 12.99
C ASN A 78 -3.97 -8.07 12.38
#